data_AF-A0A829GMY1-F1
#
_entry.id   AF-A0A829GMY1-F1
#
_cell.length_a   1.000
_cell.length_b   1.000
_cell.length_c   1.000
_cell.angle_alpha   90.00
_cell.angle_beta   90.00
_cell.angle_gamma   90.00
#
_symmetry.space_group_name_H-M   'P 1'
#
loop_
_entity.id
_entity.type
_entity.pdbx_description
1 polymer ?
#
loop_
_entity_poly.entity_id
_entity_poly.type
_entity_poly.pdbx_seq_one_letter_code
_entity_poly.pdbx_strand_id
1 'polypeptide(L)'
;MRSRVIYADTYRKRHQRRLFLLAVLIIALGALFVWWHQRNPRPDPQTYPVLGVRLDQTDGVQDFDSLRSSKVSFVYLKATEGSSYFDDNFNTNFNQAAGSRLSIGIYHGFSFETTPQAQAAQFTRQVGQNIGDLPIGIYLSYYTEKKPSTQWLTIQLQTFVTLVQQHYHRQVLLMGSPSILKAVQKVDPQAPRWVVSDKKPTTSSGFWQYTSGARLPNGPHADYRAAVFMGDRAAFLKLSQQIVN
;
A
#
# COMPACT_ATOMS: atom_id res chain seq x y z
N MET A 1 36.94 -67.22 12.95
CA MET A 1 36.32 -66.40 11.87
C MET A 1 34.88 -66.07 12.24
N ARG A 2 34.55 -64.83 12.61
CA ARG A 2 33.14 -64.41 12.84
C ARG A 2 32.53 -64.02 11.50
N SER A 3 31.62 -64.85 10.97
CA SER A 3 30.83 -64.54 9.77
C SER A 3 29.93 -63.34 10.06
N ARG A 4 30.20 -62.19 9.41
CA ARG A 4 29.27 -61.05 9.43
C ARG A 4 28.04 -61.46 8.61
N VAL A 5 26.90 -61.60 9.27
CA VAL A 5 25.64 -61.95 8.63
C VAL A 5 25.27 -60.85 7.63
N ILE A 6 25.19 -61.19 6.35
CA ILE A 6 24.92 -60.29 5.20
C ILE A 6 23.66 -59.41 5.41
N TYR A 7 22.73 -59.87 6.25
CA TYR A 7 21.51 -59.14 6.63
C TYR A 7 21.75 -57.87 7.46
N ALA A 8 22.76 -57.82 8.34
CA ALA A 8 22.99 -56.70 9.25
C ALA A 8 23.49 -55.44 8.51
N ASP A 9 24.35 -55.62 7.50
CA ASP A 9 24.87 -54.51 6.68
C ASP A 9 23.77 -53.91 5.79
N THR A 10 22.81 -54.72 5.36
CA THR A 10 21.67 -54.27 4.54
C THR A 10 20.71 -53.39 5.34
N TYR A 11 20.42 -53.76 6.60
CA TYR A 11 19.61 -52.96 7.51
C TYR A 11 20.30 -51.63 7.87
N ARG A 12 21.60 -51.67 8.19
CA ARG A 12 22.38 -50.47 8.55
C ARG A 12 22.46 -49.48 7.40
N LYS A 13 22.71 -49.95 6.16
CA LYS A 13 22.70 -49.10 4.96
C LYS A 13 21.31 -48.50 4.67
N ARG A 14 20.22 -49.26 4.88
CA ARG A 14 18.85 -48.75 4.71
C ARG A 14 18.48 -47.72 5.78
N HIS A 15 18.92 -47.92 7.02
CA HIS A 15 18.74 -46.97 8.11
C HIS A 15 19.56 -45.69 7.89
N GLN A 16 20.83 -45.80 7.49
CA GLN A 16 21.67 -44.65 7.14
C GLN A 16 21.10 -43.87 5.95
N ARG A 17 20.59 -44.55 4.92
CA ARG A 17 19.88 -43.90 3.80
C ARG A 17 18.63 -43.17 4.26
N ARG A 18 17.83 -43.76 5.16
CA ARG A 18 16.64 -43.09 5.75
C ARG A 18 17.02 -41.85 6.55
N LEU A 19 18.03 -41.94 7.41
CA LEU A 19 18.53 -40.80 8.18
C LEU A 19 19.07 -39.70 7.27
N PHE A 20 19.80 -40.07 6.22
CA PHE A 20 20.30 -39.13 5.21
C PHE A 20 19.15 -38.42 4.48
N LEU A 21 18.14 -39.16 4.02
CA LEU A 21 16.97 -38.58 3.35
C LEU A 21 16.17 -37.66 4.27
N LEU A 22 16.02 -38.02 5.56
CA LEU A 22 15.38 -37.16 6.56
C LEU A 22 16.17 -35.88 6.81
N ALA A 23 17.50 -35.95 6.91
CA ALA A 23 18.36 -34.78 7.05
C ALA A 23 18.24 -33.83 5.84
N VAL A 24 18.24 -34.38 4.62
CA VAL A 24 18.05 -33.59 3.39
C VAL A 24 16.66 -32.93 3.37
N LEU A 25 15.61 -33.64 3.77
CA LEU A 25 14.26 -33.08 3.85
C LEU A 25 14.18 -31.91 4.86
N ILE A 26 14.79 -32.06 6.04
CA ILE A 26 14.83 -31.00 7.06
C ILE A 26 15.56 -29.77 6.53
N ILE A 27 16.71 -29.95 5.87
CA ILE A 27 17.46 -28.84 5.25
C ILE A 27 16.61 -28.17 4.16
N ALA A 28 15.94 -28.94 3.30
CA ALA A 28 15.08 -28.40 2.25
C ALA A 28 13.89 -27.60 2.82
N LEU A 29 13.24 -28.11 3.87
CA LEU A 29 12.16 -27.41 4.57
C LEU A 29 12.66 -26.15 5.27
N GLY A 30 13.83 -26.20 5.91
CA GLY A 30 14.48 -25.02 6.50
C GLY A 30 14.82 -23.96 5.46
N ALA A 31 15.37 -24.36 4.30
CA ALA A 31 15.66 -23.45 3.19
C ALA A 31 14.38 -22.83 2.60
N LEU A 32 13.30 -23.61 2.45
CA LEU A 32 11.99 -23.13 2.01
C LEU A 32 11.39 -22.14 3.02
N PHE A 33 11.50 -22.42 4.31
CA PHE A 33 11.05 -21.52 5.38
C PHE A 33 11.80 -20.19 5.35
N VAL A 34 13.13 -20.24 5.23
CA VAL A 34 13.98 -19.04 5.11
C VAL A 34 13.64 -18.26 3.83
N TRP A 35 13.53 -18.94 2.69
CA TRP A 35 13.16 -18.32 1.42
C TRP A 35 11.78 -17.65 1.48
N TRP A 36 10.78 -18.32 2.05
CA TRP A 36 9.44 -17.79 2.23
C TRP A 36 9.45 -16.51 3.08
N HIS A 37 10.16 -16.53 4.21
CA HIS A 37 10.26 -15.38 5.10
C HIS A 37 11.13 -14.23 4.57
N GLN A 38 12.05 -14.49 3.65
CA GLN A 38 12.91 -13.48 3.03
C GLN A 38 12.38 -12.96 1.69
N ARG A 39 11.30 -13.56 1.16
CA ARG A 39 10.73 -13.14 -0.12
C ARG A 39 10.08 -11.76 0.02
N ASN A 40 10.75 -10.74 -0.51
CA ASN A 40 10.17 -9.41 -0.65
C ASN A 40 9.29 -9.40 -1.91
N PRO A 41 7.97 -9.11 -1.81
CA PRO A 41 7.08 -9.04 -2.97
C PRO A 41 7.32 -7.80 -3.86
N ARG A 42 8.38 -7.01 -3.60
CA ARG A 42 8.71 -5.79 -4.32
C ARG A 42 8.78 -6.02 -5.84
N PRO A 43 7.97 -5.29 -6.64
CA PRO A 43 8.09 -5.26 -8.09
C PRO A 43 9.49 -4.81 -8.54
N ASP A 44 9.90 -5.25 -9.73
CA ASP A 44 11.22 -4.94 -10.28
C ASP A 44 11.51 -3.41 -10.24
N PRO A 45 12.55 -2.96 -9.49
CA PRO A 45 12.89 -1.55 -9.37
C PRO A 45 13.31 -0.87 -10.68
N GLN A 46 13.73 -1.63 -11.70
CA GLN A 46 14.04 -1.06 -13.01
C GLN A 46 12.77 -0.70 -13.76
N THR A 47 11.76 -1.58 -13.69
CA THR A 47 10.44 -1.33 -14.26
C THR A 47 9.62 -0.32 -13.44
N TYR A 48 9.74 -0.35 -12.11
CA TYR A 48 8.97 0.46 -11.17
C TYR A 48 9.90 1.24 -10.21
N PRO A 49 10.53 2.33 -10.70
CA PRO A 49 11.61 3.02 -9.99
C PRO A 49 11.14 3.87 -8.80
N VAL A 50 9.84 4.14 -8.70
CA VAL A 50 9.24 5.03 -7.69
C VAL A 50 8.45 4.20 -6.69
N LEU A 51 9.08 3.92 -5.55
CA LEU A 51 8.49 3.23 -4.41
C LEU A 51 7.85 4.23 -3.45
N GLY A 52 6.72 3.85 -2.86
CA GLY A 52 6.18 4.55 -1.70
C GLY A 52 5.48 3.62 -0.72
N VAL A 53 4.97 4.21 0.35
CA VAL A 53 4.20 3.51 1.39
C VAL A 53 2.95 4.29 1.74
N ARG A 54 1.90 3.58 2.14
CA ARG A 54 0.69 4.17 2.72
C ARG A 54 0.68 3.93 4.22
N LEU A 55 0.46 5.00 4.99
CA LEU A 55 0.57 5.00 6.44
C LEU A 55 -0.74 5.48 7.10
N ASP A 56 -1.07 4.90 8.25
CA ASP A 56 -2.07 5.39 9.20
C ASP A 56 -1.56 5.18 10.63
N GLN A 57 -2.36 5.55 11.64
CA GLN A 57 -1.96 5.48 13.04
C GLN A 57 -1.57 4.07 13.50
N THR A 58 -2.03 3.02 12.81
CA THR A 58 -1.71 1.63 13.18
C THR A 58 -0.27 1.24 12.85
N ASP A 59 0.41 1.99 11.98
CA ASP A 59 1.83 1.78 11.68
C ASP A 59 2.74 2.29 12.81
N GLY A 60 2.21 3.04 13.79
CA GLY A 60 2.98 3.61 14.90
C GLY A 60 3.90 4.75 14.47
N VAL A 61 4.94 5.01 15.26
CA VAL A 61 5.90 6.09 15.02
C VAL A 61 6.82 5.73 13.85
N GLN A 62 6.95 6.63 12.88
CA GLN A 62 7.71 6.41 11.65
C GLN A 62 8.98 7.26 11.62
N ASP A 63 10.06 6.66 11.11
CA ASP A 63 11.30 7.37 10.79
C ASP A 63 11.35 7.63 9.28
N PHE A 64 10.98 8.85 8.88
CA PHE A 64 10.91 9.23 7.47
C PHE A 64 12.29 9.34 6.80
N ASP A 65 13.36 9.59 7.56
CA ASP A 65 14.73 9.58 7.03
C ASP A 65 15.21 8.15 6.75
N SER A 66 14.81 7.21 7.60
CA SER A 66 15.02 5.77 7.36
C SER A 66 14.21 5.27 6.15
N LEU A 67 12.94 5.69 6.02
CA LEU A 67 12.13 5.41 4.82
C LEU A 67 12.84 5.94 3.56
N ARG A 68 13.29 7.20 3.59
CA ARG A 68 14.03 7.82 2.48
C ARG A 68 15.31 7.05 2.13
N SER A 69 16.08 6.65 3.15
CA SER A 69 17.31 5.86 3.00
C SER A 69 17.05 4.49 2.36
N SER A 70 15.87 3.93 2.63
CA SER A 70 15.33 2.69 2.05
C SER A 70 14.78 2.85 0.61
N LYS A 71 15.10 3.98 -0.04
CA LYS A 71 14.66 4.34 -1.40
C LYS A 71 13.15 4.54 -1.54
N VAL A 72 12.44 4.78 -0.43
CA VAL A 72 11.08 5.35 -0.49
C VAL A 72 11.21 6.73 -1.14
N SER A 73 10.29 7.00 -2.07
CA SER A 73 10.20 8.27 -2.81
C SER A 73 8.97 9.07 -2.38
N PHE A 74 7.92 8.38 -1.90
CA PHE A 74 6.71 9.05 -1.45
C PHE A 74 6.01 8.32 -0.30
N VAL A 75 5.18 9.05 0.43
CA VAL A 75 4.29 8.54 1.47
C VAL A 75 2.86 9.03 1.23
N TYR A 76 1.86 8.21 1.54
CA TYR A 76 0.46 8.63 1.66
C TYR A 76 0.01 8.48 3.10
N LEU A 77 -0.35 9.59 3.75
CA LEU A 77 -0.72 9.63 5.17
C LEU A 77 -2.25 9.67 5.31
N LYS A 78 -2.83 8.80 6.13
CA LYS A 78 -4.25 8.90 6.47
C LYS A 78 -4.49 10.18 7.24
N ALA A 79 -5.47 10.96 6.80
CA ALA A 79 -5.88 12.17 7.51
C ALA A 79 -7.19 11.93 8.27
N THR A 80 -8.27 11.61 7.56
CA THR A 80 -9.59 11.44 8.17
C THR A 80 -10.32 10.24 7.59
N GLU A 81 -11.42 9.84 8.23
CA GLU A 81 -12.34 8.81 7.75
C GLU A 81 -13.77 9.18 8.14
N GLY A 82 -14.70 9.09 7.19
CA GLY A 82 -16.06 9.54 7.42
C GLY A 82 -16.16 10.99 7.92
N SER A 83 -17.12 11.27 8.79
CA SER A 83 -17.39 12.64 9.24
C SER A 83 -16.84 12.99 10.63
N SER A 84 -16.14 12.06 11.30
CA SER A 84 -15.72 12.22 12.70
C SER A 84 -14.31 11.75 13.01
N TYR A 85 -13.76 10.78 12.28
CA TYR A 85 -12.43 10.25 12.58
C TYR A 85 -11.33 11.16 12.02
N PHE A 86 -10.29 11.37 12.82
CA PHE A 86 -9.03 12.03 12.47
C PHE A 86 -7.89 11.12 12.96
N ASP A 87 -6.90 10.90 12.11
CA ASP A 87 -5.78 10.02 12.44
C ASP A 87 -4.85 10.70 13.46
N ASP A 88 -4.68 10.08 14.63
CA ASP A 88 -3.91 10.66 15.75
C ASP A 88 -2.45 10.96 15.37
N ASN A 89 -1.89 10.24 14.41
CA ASN A 89 -0.51 10.40 13.97
C ASN A 89 -0.38 11.35 12.77
N PHE A 90 -1.47 11.85 12.18
CA PHE A 90 -1.42 12.65 10.95
C PHE A 90 -0.50 13.85 11.06
N ASN A 91 -0.69 14.70 12.07
CA ASN A 91 0.08 15.93 12.23
C ASN A 91 1.57 15.64 12.46
N THR A 92 1.88 14.66 13.31
CA THR A 92 3.26 14.24 13.59
C THR A 92 3.92 13.68 12.34
N ASN A 93 3.24 12.76 11.64
CA ASN A 93 3.74 12.14 10.42
C ASN A 93 3.94 13.17 9.31
N PHE A 94 3.00 14.10 9.13
CA PHE A 94 3.10 15.14 8.10
C PHE A 94 4.31 16.05 8.36
N ASN A 95 4.47 16.53 9.59
CA ASN A 95 5.58 17.41 9.96
C ASN A 95 6.94 16.73 9.81
N GLN A 96 7.04 15.45 10.21
CA GLN A 96 8.28 14.69 10.04
C GLN A 96 8.56 14.38 8.55
N ALA A 97 7.54 13.99 7.79
CA ALA A 97 7.66 13.75 6.36
C ALA A 97 8.11 15.00 5.60
N ALA A 98 7.62 16.19 5.97
CA ALA A 98 8.00 17.46 5.36
C ALA A 98 9.51 17.75 5.48
N GLY A 99 10.19 17.21 6.49
CA GLY A 99 11.65 17.29 6.64
C GLY A 99 12.44 16.30 5.77
N SER A 100 11.82 15.25 5.23
CA SER A 100 12.50 14.03 4.74
C SER A 100 12.76 13.94 3.22
N ARG A 101 12.51 15.03 2.46
CA ARG A 101 12.59 15.07 0.98
C ARG A 101 11.71 14.01 0.26
N LEU A 102 10.75 13.41 0.97
CA LEU A 102 9.75 12.53 0.39
C LEU A 102 8.62 13.39 -0.21
N SER A 103 8.04 12.95 -1.31
CA SER A 103 6.73 13.47 -1.74
C SER A 103 5.65 12.96 -0.79
N ILE A 104 4.72 13.83 -0.43
CA ILE A 104 3.69 13.62 0.57
C ILE A 104 2.33 13.71 -0.12
N GLY A 105 1.58 12.61 -0.04
CA GLY A 105 0.15 12.59 -0.25
C GLY A 105 -0.57 12.41 1.06
N ILE A 106 -1.82 12.84 1.11
CA ILE A 106 -2.72 12.55 2.20
C ILE A 106 -3.94 11.82 1.67
N TYR A 107 -4.66 11.07 2.52
CA TYR A 107 -5.89 10.45 2.08
C TYR A 107 -7.02 10.46 3.10
N HIS A 108 -8.23 10.46 2.57
CA HIS A 108 -9.48 10.32 3.29
C HIS A 108 -10.06 8.91 3.10
N GLY A 109 -10.47 8.25 4.17
CA GLY A 109 -11.29 7.03 4.11
C GLY A 109 -12.75 7.38 3.89
N PHE A 110 -13.29 7.08 2.71
CA PHE A 110 -14.66 7.44 2.38
C PHE A 110 -15.67 6.48 3.04
N SER A 111 -16.59 7.05 3.81
CA SER A 111 -17.68 6.32 4.48
C SER A 111 -18.96 6.33 3.63
N PHE A 112 -19.66 5.20 3.61
CA PHE A 112 -21.00 5.06 3.03
C PHE A 112 -22.13 5.41 4.01
N GLU A 113 -21.80 5.72 5.26
CA GLU A 113 -22.78 5.94 6.33
C GLU A 113 -22.99 7.42 6.65
N THR A 114 -22.15 8.30 6.13
CA THR A 114 -22.16 9.74 6.42
C THR A 114 -22.21 10.55 5.13
N THR A 115 -22.82 11.74 5.17
CA THR A 115 -23.01 12.54 3.96
C THR A 115 -21.66 13.06 3.42
N PRO A 116 -21.48 13.18 2.10
CA PRO A 116 -20.25 13.69 1.51
C PRO A 116 -19.93 15.11 1.97
N GLN A 117 -20.95 15.93 2.27
CA GLN A 117 -20.78 17.27 2.83
C GLN A 117 -20.16 17.23 4.23
N ALA A 118 -20.67 16.35 5.11
CA ALA A 118 -20.12 16.21 6.46
C ALA A 118 -18.70 15.66 6.43
N GLN A 119 -18.42 14.69 5.55
CA GLN A 119 -17.07 14.16 5.33
C GLN A 119 -16.12 15.24 4.82
N ALA A 120 -16.52 16.03 3.81
CA ALA A 120 -15.70 17.11 3.26
C ALA A 120 -15.43 18.20 4.30
N ALA A 121 -16.45 18.60 5.08
CA ALA A 121 -16.29 19.60 6.14
C ALA A 121 -15.38 19.13 7.29
N GLN A 122 -15.41 17.83 7.62
CA GLN A 122 -14.46 17.25 8.57
C GLN A 122 -13.05 17.21 7.98
N PHE A 123 -12.90 16.74 6.73
CA PHE A 123 -11.61 16.67 6.05
C PHE A 123 -10.93 18.03 5.98
N THR A 124 -11.61 19.06 5.47
CA THR A 124 -11.03 20.41 5.33
C THR A 124 -10.69 21.04 6.67
N ARG A 125 -11.55 20.85 7.68
CA ARG A 125 -11.31 21.37 9.04
C ARG A 125 -10.07 20.76 9.69
N GLN A 126 -9.90 19.45 9.60
CA GLN A 126 -8.80 18.75 10.28
C GLN A 126 -7.47 18.86 9.53
N VAL A 127 -7.51 18.81 8.20
CA VAL A 127 -6.30 18.83 7.37
C VAL A 127 -5.72 20.24 7.26
N GLY A 128 -6.55 21.28 7.25
CA GLY A 128 -6.10 22.64 7.00
C GLY A 128 -5.35 22.71 5.67
N GLN A 129 -4.12 23.24 5.68
CA GLN A 129 -3.26 23.36 4.49
C GLN A 129 -2.24 22.20 4.32
N ASN A 130 -2.27 21.21 5.21
CA ASN A 130 -1.32 20.09 5.22
C ASN A 130 -1.70 19.02 4.20
N ILE A 131 -1.82 19.39 2.93
CA ILE A 131 -2.25 18.48 1.84
C ILE A 131 -1.10 17.81 1.09
N GLY A 132 0.13 18.25 1.31
CA GLY A 132 1.32 17.74 0.63
C GLY A 132 1.44 18.21 -0.83
N ASP A 133 2.26 17.50 -1.61
CA ASP A 133 2.52 17.79 -3.02
C ASP A 133 1.78 16.83 -3.97
N LEU A 134 1.35 15.67 -3.51
CA LEU A 134 0.64 14.69 -4.32
C LEU A 134 -0.88 14.94 -4.36
N PRO A 135 -1.61 14.34 -5.32
CA PRO A 135 -3.07 14.38 -5.35
C PRO A 135 -3.70 13.89 -4.04
N ILE A 136 -4.86 14.43 -3.68
CA ILE A 136 -5.57 14.04 -2.46
C ILE A 136 -6.18 12.65 -2.66
N GLY A 137 -5.74 11.68 -1.87
CA GLY A 137 -6.24 10.31 -1.91
C GLY A 137 -7.65 10.19 -1.35
N ILE A 138 -8.50 9.44 -2.03
CA ILE A 138 -9.82 9.03 -1.53
C ILE A 138 -9.85 7.51 -1.54
N TYR A 139 -9.75 6.93 -0.35
CA TYR A 139 -9.70 5.49 -0.15
C TYR A 139 -11.11 4.91 0.00
N LEU A 140 -11.39 3.94 -0.85
CA LEU A 140 -12.65 3.24 -0.96
C LEU A 140 -12.46 1.77 -0.58
N SER A 141 -13.25 1.30 0.39
CA SER A 141 -13.30 -0.11 0.77
C SER A 141 -14.74 -0.53 1.05
N TYR A 142 -15.10 -1.75 0.69
CA TYR A 142 -16.37 -2.33 1.13
C TYR A 142 -16.16 -2.92 2.53
N TYR A 143 -16.84 -2.35 3.52
CA TYR A 143 -16.80 -2.80 4.92
C TYR A 143 -18.16 -3.30 5.44
N THR A 144 -19.21 -3.20 4.61
CA THR A 144 -20.55 -3.75 4.87
C THR A 144 -20.82 -4.97 3.99
N GLU A 145 -21.61 -5.92 4.47
CA GLU A 145 -22.04 -7.07 3.67
C GLU A 145 -22.86 -6.63 2.45
N LYS A 146 -23.79 -5.69 2.67
CA LYS A 146 -24.59 -5.08 1.61
C LYS A 146 -23.82 -3.92 1.00
N LYS A 147 -23.33 -4.13 -0.22
CA LYS A 147 -22.67 -3.08 -1.01
C LYS A 147 -23.68 -2.00 -1.41
N PRO A 148 -23.32 -0.70 -1.34
CA PRO A 148 -24.15 0.36 -1.90
C PRO A 148 -24.32 0.16 -3.42
N SER A 149 -25.42 0.66 -3.98
CA SER A 149 -25.60 0.63 -5.42
C SER A 149 -24.53 1.49 -6.11
N THR A 150 -24.07 1.06 -7.29
CA THR A 150 -23.06 1.78 -8.06
C THR A 150 -23.48 3.23 -8.36
N GLN A 151 -24.76 3.44 -8.67
CA GLN A 151 -25.31 4.77 -8.94
C GLN A 151 -25.23 5.66 -7.69
N TRP A 152 -25.66 5.15 -6.54
CA TRP A 152 -25.60 5.91 -5.29
C TRP A 152 -24.14 6.26 -4.95
N LEU A 153 -23.24 5.27 -5.00
CA LEU A 153 -21.82 5.48 -4.68
C LEU A 153 -21.17 6.51 -5.61
N THR A 154 -21.50 6.46 -6.90
CA THR A 154 -21.00 7.43 -7.90
C THR A 154 -21.44 8.85 -7.55
N ILE A 155 -22.72 9.06 -7.21
CA ILE A 155 -23.26 10.38 -6.87
C ILE A 155 -22.60 10.93 -5.59
N GLN A 156 -22.54 10.11 -4.54
CA GLN A 156 -21.96 10.55 -3.26
C GLN A 156 -20.48 10.87 -3.40
N LEU A 157 -19.72 10.01 -4.08
CA LEU A 157 -18.29 10.22 -4.29
C LEU A 157 -18.02 11.42 -5.19
N GLN A 158 -18.78 11.61 -6.27
CA GLN A 158 -18.66 12.79 -7.13
C GLN A 158 -18.92 14.09 -6.35
N THR A 159 -19.89 14.08 -5.44
CA THR A 159 -20.18 15.22 -4.56
C THR A 159 -18.97 15.52 -3.67
N PHE A 160 -18.43 14.51 -2.99
CA PHE A 160 -17.24 14.67 -2.13
C PHE A 160 -16.02 15.16 -2.92
N VAL A 161 -15.71 14.53 -4.07
CA VAL A 161 -14.61 14.92 -4.96
C VAL A 161 -14.73 16.39 -5.36
N THR A 162 -15.92 16.82 -5.77
CA THR A 162 -16.18 18.21 -6.18
C THR A 162 -15.90 19.18 -5.05
N LEU A 163 -16.39 18.89 -3.83
CA LEU A 163 -16.18 19.75 -2.66
C LEU A 163 -14.69 19.86 -2.29
N VAL A 164 -13.96 18.75 -2.32
CA VAL A 164 -12.52 18.73 -2.00
C VAL A 164 -11.71 19.47 -3.07
N GLN A 165 -12.00 19.25 -4.36
CA GLN A 165 -11.33 19.93 -5.46
C GLN A 165 -11.59 21.44 -5.45
N GLN A 166 -12.83 21.87 -5.18
CA GLN A 166 -13.19 23.28 -5.06
C GLN A 166 -12.48 23.97 -3.88
N HIS A 167 -12.25 23.24 -2.78
CA HIS A 167 -11.58 23.82 -1.61
C HIS A 167 -10.06 23.92 -1.79
N TYR A 168 -9.43 22.90 -2.38
CA TYR A 168 -7.98 22.78 -2.42
C TYR A 168 -7.33 23.07 -3.76
N HIS A 169 -8.12 23.20 -4.84
CA HIS A 169 -7.61 23.34 -6.21
C HIS A 169 -6.57 22.24 -6.55
N ARG A 170 -6.81 21.03 -6.04
CA ARG A 170 -5.88 19.89 -6.13
C ARG A 170 -6.58 18.69 -6.74
N GLN A 171 -5.88 17.97 -7.62
CA GLN A 171 -6.39 16.72 -8.17
C GLN A 171 -6.64 15.69 -7.06
N VAL A 172 -7.55 14.75 -7.32
CA VAL A 172 -7.79 13.61 -6.43
C VAL A 172 -7.14 12.34 -6.99
N LEU A 173 -6.86 11.39 -6.12
CA LEU A 173 -6.44 10.04 -6.44
C LEU A 173 -7.48 9.06 -5.88
N LEU A 174 -8.14 8.28 -6.74
CA LEU A 174 -9.12 7.30 -6.28
C LEU A 174 -8.43 5.97 -5.96
N MET A 175 -8.48 5.55 -4.69
CA MET A 175 -7.75 4.41 -4.16
C MET A 175 -8.70 3.28 -3.74
N GLY A 176 -8.37 2.04 -4.05
CA GLY A 176 -9.19 0.90 -3.62
C GLY A 176 -8.90 -0.41 -4.35
N SER A 177 -9.75 -1.41 -4.14
CA SER A 177 -9.68 -2.68 -4.87
C SER A 177 -10.13 -2.51 -6.33
N PRO A 178 -9.75 -3.42 -7.25
CA PRO A 178 -10.20 -3.36 -8.63
C PRO A 178 -11.72 -3.31 -8.80
N SER A 179 -12.47 -4.00 -7.92
CA SER A 179 -13.93 -4.07 -8.01
C SER A 179 -14.62 -2.75 -7.68
N ILE A 180 -14.19 -2.07 -6.60
CA ILE A 180 -14.77 -0.78 -6.22
C ILE A 180 -14.35 0.33 -7.16
N LEU A 181 -13.10 0.32 -7.63
CA LEU A 181 -12.61 1.30 -8.62
C LEU A 181 -13.34 1.18 -9.96
N LYS A 182 -13.67 -0.05 -10.37
CA LYS A 182 -14.52 -0.28 -11.56
C LYS A 182 -15.93 0.28 -11.36
N ALA A 183 -16.51 0.14 -10.16
CA ALA A 183 -17.82 0.70 -9.87
C ALA A 183 -17.84 2.24 -10.00
N VAL A 184 -16.76 2.91 -9.58
CA VAL A 184 -16.64 4.38 -9.61
C VAL A 184 -15.83 4.91 -10.79
N GLN A 185 -15.68 4.15 -11.88
CA GLN A 185 -14.85 4.54 -13.03
C GLN A 185 -15.32 5.85 -13.71
N LYS A 186 -16.59 6.21 -13.55
CA LYS A 186 -17.17 7.45 -14.10
C LYS A 186 -16.93 8.68 -13.23
N VAL A 187 -16.55 8.49 -11.96
CA VAL A 187 -16.20 9.58 -11.05
C VAL A 187 -14.80 10.05 -11.38
N ASP A 188 -14.67 11.33 -11.73
CA ASP A 188 -13.42 11.96 -12.19
C ASP A 188 -12.57 11.02 -13.09
N PRO A 189 -12.97 10.81 -14.35
CA PRO A 189 -12.29 9.87 -15.24
C PRO A 189 -10.81 10.20 -15.51
N GLN A 190 -10.39 11.44 -15.26
CA GLN A 190 -9.01 11.88 -15.41
C GLN A 190 -8.16 11.65 -14.15
N ALA A 191 -8.80 11.47 -12.99
CA ALA A 191 -8.09 11.17 -11.75
C ALA A 191 -7.29 9.86 -11.87
N PRO A 192 -6.00 9.86 -11.46
CA PRO A 192 -5.22 8.65 -11.35
C PRO A 192 -5.89 7.66 -10.39
N ARG A 193 -5.52 6.39 -10.51
CA ARG A 193 -6.05 5.31 -9.68
C ARG A 193 -4.93 4.67 -8.86
N TRP A 194 -5.21 4.38 -7.59
CA TRP A 194 -4.35 3.56 -6.73
C TRP A 194 -5.02 2.21 -6.52
N VAL A 195 -4.50 1.19 -7.17
CA VAL A 195 -5.08 -0.14 -7.13
C VAL A 195 -4.42 -0.96 -6.04
N VAL A 196 -5.21 -1.43 -5.07
CA VAL A 196 -4.79 -2.37 -4.03
C VAL A 196 -5.09 -3.79 -4.51
N SER A 197 -4.04 -4.55 -4.83
CA SER A 197 -4.17 -5.90 -5.40
C SER A 197 -2.85 -6.65 -5.33
N ASP A 198 -2.86 -7.93 -4.98
CA ASP A 198 -1.68 -8.81 -5.03
C ASP A 198 -1.23 -9.08 -6.48
N LYS A 199 -2.15 -8.91 -7.44
CA LYS A 199 -1.86 -9.03 -8.87
C LYS A 199 -1.60 -7.66 -9.47
N LYS A 200 -0.60 -7.60 -10.36
CA LYS A 200 -0.29 -6.40 -11.16
C LYS A 200 -1.56 -5.92 -11.89
N PRO A 201 -1.96 -4.64 -11.72
CA PRO A 201 -3.04 -4.04 -12.48
C PRO A 201 -2.73 -4.00 -13.98
N THR A 202 -3.77 -4.10 -14.82
CA THR A 202 -3.64 -3.98 -16.28
C THR A 202 -3.50 -2.53 -16.75
N THR A 203 -3.82 -1.56 -15.89
CA THR A 203 -3.68 -0.13 -16.17
C THR A 203 -2.20 0.27 -16.16
N SER A 204 -1.77 1.10 -17.09
CA SER A 204 -0.40 1.63 -17.15
C SER A 204 -0.21 2.94 -16.36
N SER A 205 -1.30 3.55 -15.88
CA SER A 205 -1.30 4.82 -15.16
C SER A 205 -1.69 4.65 -13.69
N GLY A 206 -1.15 5.53 -12.83
CA GLY A 206 -1.46 5.59 -11.41
C GLY A 206 -0.51 4.77 -10.53
N PHE A 207 -1.05 4.19 -9.47
CA PHE A 207 -0.29 3.50 -8.42
C PHE A 207 -0.78 2.07 -8.23
N TRP A 208 0.15 1.20 -7.85
CA TRP A 208 -0.13 -0.18 -7.49
C TRP A 208 0.40 -0.48 -6.09
N GLN A 209 -0.51 -0.68 -5.13
CA GLN A 209 -0.18 -1.26 -3.83
C GLN A 209 -0.20 -2.78 -3.94
N TYR A 210 0.99 -3.36 -3.97
CA TYR A 210 1.22 -4.77 -4.26
C TYR A 210 1.24 -5.66 -3.02
N THR A 211 1.18 -5.06 -1.82
CA THR A 211 1.23 -5.79 -0.56
C THR A 211 0.78 -4.91 0.61
N SER A 212 0.38 -5.56 1.71
CA SER A 212 0.20 -4.95 3.03
C SER A 212 1.29 -5.32 4.03
N GLY A 213 2.32 -6.06 3.62
CA GLY A 213 3.37 -6.54 4.51
C GLY A 213 4.73 -6.68 3.83
N ALA A 214 5.14 -5.69 3.06
CA ALA A 214 6.51 -5.65 2.56
C ALA A 214 7.46 -5.14 3.64
N ARG A 215 8.58 -5.85 3.79
CA ARG A 215 9.78 -5.29 4.42
C ARG A 215 10.49 -4.40 3.42
N LEU A 216 10.79 -3.17 3.81
CA LEU A 216 11.55 -2.26 2.95
C LEU A 216 13.03 -2.68 2.90
N PRO A 217 13.68 -2.67 1.72
CA PRO A 217 15.10 -2.98 1.64
C PRO A 217 15.93 -2.03 2.51
N ASN A 218 16.69 -2.57 3.46
CA ASN A 218 17.49 -1.81 4.43
C ASN A 218 16.68 -0.81 5.27
N GLY A 219 15.38 -1.03 5.41
CA GLY A 219 14.48 -0.18 6.20
C GLY A 219 14.11 -0.77 7.55
N PRO A 220 13.20 -0.11 8.29
CA PRO A 220 12.74 -0.58 9.58
C PRO A 220 12.22 -2.02 9.50
N HIS A 221 12.37 -2.79 10.59
CA HIS A 221 11.79 -4.13 10.74
C HIS A 221 10.27 -4.05 10.97
N ALA A 222 9.56 -3.45 10.03
CA ALA A 222 8.12 -3.27 10.02
C ALA A 222 7.55 -3.71 8.67
N ASP A 223 6.28 -4.09 8.71
CA ASP A 223 5.52 -4.55 7.55
C ASP A 223 4.73 -3.36 7.00
N TYR A 224 5.03 -2.98 5.76
CA TYR A 224 4.44 -1.79 5.14
C TYR A 224 3.43 -2.14 4.06
N ARG A 225 2.40 -1.31 3.98
CA ARG A 225 1.52 -1.17 2.80
C ARG A 225 2.29 -0.47 1.69
N ALA A 226 3.13 -1.24 1.01
CA ALA A 226 4.02 -0.74 -0.03
C ALA A 226 3.34 -0.65 -1.39
N ALA A 227 3.68 0.41 -2.12
CA ALA A 227 3.17 0.69 -3.44
C ALA A 227 4.27 1.19 -4.38
N VAL A 228 4.01 1.05 -5.67
CA VAL A 228 4.83 1.66 -6.71
C VAL A 228 3.97 2.60 -7.57
N PHE A 229 4.56 3.69 -8.05
CA PHE A 229 3.98 4.43 -9.16
C PHE A 229 4.27 3.67 -10.46
N MET A 230 3.26 3.53 -11.31
CA MET A 230 3.32 2.67 -12.50
C MET A 230 3.99 3.35 -13.71
N GLY A 231 4.17 4.67 -13.67
CA GLY A 231 4.93 5.44 -14.65
C GLY A 231 6.40 5.64 -14.25
N ASP A 232 7.12 6.42 -15.07
CA ASP A 232 8.52 6.77 -14.79
C ASP A 232 8.65 7.91 -13.75
N ARG A 233 9.90 8.24 -13.38
CA ARG A 233 10.18 9.33 -12.43
C ARG A 233 9.74 10.70 -12.94
N ALA A 234 9.81 10.96 -14.24
CA ALA A 234 9.45 12.26 -14.80
C ALA A 234 7.92 12.47 -14.74
N ALA A 235 7.14 11.44 -15.06
CA ALA A 235 5.70 11.43 -14.90
C ALA A 235 5.29 11.58 -13.42
N PHE A 236 6.02 10.96 -12.50
CA PHE A 236 5.78 11.13 -11.06
C PHE A 236 6.00 12.58 -10.60
N LEU A 237 7.10 13.22 -11.02
CA LEU A 237 7.38 14.62 -10.66
C LEU A 237 6.36 15.60 -11.25
N LYS A 238 5.83 15.32 -12.45
CA LYS A 238 4.74 16.12 -13.02
C LYS A 238 3.47 16.01 -12.18
N LEU A 239 3.18 14.81 -11.67
CA LEU A 239 2.00 14.57 -10.82
C LEU A 239 2.05 15.38 -9.51
N SER A 240 3.23 15.53 -8.90
CA SER A 240 3.39 16.32 -7.66
C SER A 240 3.32 17.84 -7.86
N GLN A 241 3.33 18.32 -9.11
CA GLN A 241 3.34 19.74 -9.46
C GLN A 241 1.98 20.23 -10.01
N GLN A 242 0.98 19.35 -10.13
CA GLN A 242 -0.31 19.71 -10.74
C GLN A 242 -1.25 20.40 -9.76
N ILE A 243 -1.58 21.65 -10.07
CA ILE A 243 -2.69 22.40 -9.50
C ILE A 243 -3.85 22.35 -10.50
N VAL A 244 -5.08 22.15 -10.02
CA VAL A 244 -6.30 22.20 -10.84
C VAL A 244 -6.74 23.65 -10.93
N ASN A 245 -6.83 24.18 -12.16
CA ASN A 245 -7.39 25.51 -12.43
C ASN A 245 -8.92 25.49 -12.34
#